data_AF-A0A931W022-F1
#
_entry.id   AF-A0A931W022-F1
#
_cell.length_a   1.000
_cell.length_b   1.000
_cell.length_c   1.000
_cell.angle_alpha   90.00
_cell.angle_beta   90.00
_cell.angle_gamma   90.00
#
_symmetry.space_group_name_H-M   'P 1'
#
loop_
_entity.id
_entity.type
_entity.pdbx_description
1 polymer ?
#
loop_
_entity_poly.entity_id
_entity_poly.type
_entity_poly.pdbx_seq_one_letter_code
_entity_poly.pdbx_strand_id
1 'polypeptide(L)'
;MTDRVREILTWYESDNPGTKTNIARLLNSGRLAGTGKLVILPVDQGFEHGPARSFAVNPPGYDPNYHFELAIEAGCNAYAAPLGFLEAAAGRHAGEVPLILKLNSHDVLHDEKDPMPAVTASVKDALRLGCVATGFTIYPGSAHAQEMYMQLRALAEEAKSHGLAVVVWSYPRGSALSKEG
;
A
#
# COMPACT_ATOMS: atom_id res chain seq x y z
N MET A 1 22.94 7.45 -1.16
CA MET A 1 22.05 7.24 -2.32
C MET A 1 22.91 6.95 -3.55
N THR A 2 22.68 5.81 -4.19
CA THR A 2 23.41 5.32 -5.38
C THR A 2 23.00 6.09 -6.65
N ASP A 3 23.81 6.02 -7.71
CA ASP A 3 23.51 6.65 -8.99
C ASP A 3 22.23 6.09 -9.62
N ARG A 4 21.98 4.78 -9.47
CA ARG A 4 20.75 4.16 -9.97
C ARG A 4 19.49 4.73 -9.28
N VAL A 5 19.54 4.96 -7.97
CA VAL A 5 18.40 5.59 -7.27
C VAL A 5 18.26 7.06 -7.67
N ARG A 6 19.37 7.80 -7.85
CA ARG A 6 19.31 9.19 -8.35
C ARG A 6 18.62 9.26 -9.72
N GLU A 7 18.97 8.37 -10.63
CA GLU A 7 18.35 8.25 -11.96
C GLU A 7 16.84 7.97 -11.84
N ILE A 8 16.42 7.01 -11.01
CA ILE A 8 14.99 6.71 -10.82
C ILE A 8 14.24 7.95 -10.33
N LEU A 9 14.83 8.73 -9.41
CA LEU A 9 14.19 9.95 -8.90
C LEU A 9 13.99 11.03 -9.97
N THR A 10 14.74 10.99 -11.09
CA THR A 10 14.50 11.93 -12.20
C THR A 10 13.25 11.61 -13.01
N TRP A 11 12.60 10.46 -12.78
CA TRP A 11 11.33 10.12 -13.42
C TRP A 11 10.12 10.73 -12.70
N TYR A 12 10.37 11.37 -11.55
CA TYR A 12 9.36 11.97 -10.68
C TYR A 12 9.56 13.49 -10.56
N GLU A 13 9.99 14.17 -11.62
CA GLU A 13 10.21 15.64 -11.59
C GLU A 13 8.92 16.47 -11.42
N SER A 14 7.76 15.88 -11.70
CA SER A 14 6.47 16.51 -11.42
C SER A 14 6.06 16.42 -9.94
N ASP A 15 6.71 15.56 -9.16
CA ASP A 15 6.42 15.39 -7.74
C ASP A 15 7.27 16.35 -6.88
N ASN A 16 6.72 16.76 -5.73
CA ASN A 16 7.43 17.66 -4.84
C ASN A 16 8.60 16.97 -4.12
N PRO A 17 9.52 17.75 -3.51
CA PRO A 17 10.67 17.18 -2.80
C PRO A 17 10.32 16.18 -1.69
N GLY A 18 9.19 16.36 -1.01
CA GLY A 18 8.70 15.43 0.01
C GLY A 18 8.39 14.04 -0.57
N THR A 19 7.61 14.00 -1.66
CA THR A 19 7.28 12.75 -2.36
C THR A 19 8.55 12.09 -2.90
N LYS A 20 9.45 12.83 -3.54
CA LYS A 20 10.76 12.29 -4.00
C LYS A 20 11.60 11.76 -2.83
N THR A 21 11.59 12.43 -1.68
CA THR A 21 12.30 11.97 -0.47
C THR A 21 11.74 10.64 0.05
N ASN A 22 10.41 10.49 0.07
CA ASN A 22 9.79 9.24 0.50
C ASN A 22 9.98 8.09 -0.50
N ILE A 23 9.98 8.37 -1.82
CA ILE A 23 10.39 7.39 -2.84
C ILE A 23 11.84 6.97 -2.62
N ALA A 24 12.74 7.92 -2.31
CA ALA A 24 14.12 7.61 -2.00
C ALA A 24 14.25 6.73 -0.75
N ARG A 25 13.44 6.97 0.30
CA ARG A 25 13.40 6.11 1.50
C ARG A 25 13.02 4.67 1.16
N LEU A 26 11.99 4.47 0.33
CA LEU A 26 11.61 3.14 -0.14
C LEU A 26 12.77 2.44 -0.88
N LEU A 27 13.41 3.12 -1.82
CA LEU A 27 14.48 2.57 -2.66
C LEU A 27 15.81 2.35 -1.93
N ASN A 28 16.01 2.97 -0.76
CA ASN A 28 17.22 2.82 0.07
C ASN A 28 16.97 2.05 1.37
N SER A 29 15.84 1.33 1.49
CA SER A 29 15.51 0.49 2.64
C SER A 29 15.64 -1.01 2.30
N GLY A 30 15.81 -1.85 3.33
CA GLY A 30 15.83 -3.30 3.20
C GLY A 30 17.06 -3.86 2.47
N ARG A 31 16.99 -5.15 2.12
CA ARG A 31 18.08 -5.91 1.48
C ARG A 31 18.40 -5.43 0.07
N LEU A 32 17.44 -4.80 -0.60
CA LEU A 32 17.60 -4.26 -1.96
C LEU A 32 17.95 -2.76 -1.98
N ALA A 33 18.30 -2.17 -0.82
CA ALA A 33 18.67 -0.77 -0.71
C ALA A 33 19.71 -0.36 -1.76
N GLY A 34 19.43 0.72 -2.49
CA GLY A 34 20.35 1.29 -3.47
C GLY A 34 20.40 0.57 -4.82
N THR A 35 19.74 -0.58 -4.96
CA THR A 35 19.73 -1.34 -6.23
C THR A 35 18.76 -0.77 -7.27
N GLY A 36 17.82 0.07 -6.84
CA GLY A 36 16.70 0.54 -7.65
C GLY A 36 15.55 -0.46 -7.80
N LYS A 37 15.58 -1.57 -7.04
CA LYS A 37 14.51 -2.58 -6.97
C LYS A 37 13.82 -2.53 -5.61
N LEU A 38 12.57 -2.97 -5.56
CA LEU A 38 11.75 -3.04 -4.35
C LEU A 38 11.22 -4.45 -4.12
N VAL A 39 11.23 -4.89 -2.87
CA VAL A 39 10.42 -6.00 -2.36
C VAL A 39 9.58 -5.43 -1.22
N ILE A 40 8.27 -5.47 -1.37
CA ILE A 40 7.31 -4.96 -0.39
C ILE A 40 6.55 -6.17 0.15
N LEU A 41 6.27 -6.20 1.45
CA LEU A 41 5.37 -7.17 2.05
C LEU A 41 3.95 -6.57 2.11
N PRO A 42 3.03 -6.91 1.20
CA PRO A 42 1.64 -6.50 1.31
C PRO A 42 0.85 -7.49 2.18
N VAL A 43 0.14 -6.98 3.18
CA VAL A 43 -0.75 -7.77 4.05
C VAL A 43 -2.08 -7.04 4.24
N ASP A 44 -3.02 -7.25 3.32
CA ASP A 44 -4.42 -6.80 3.39
C ASP A 44 -5.43 -7.95 3.33
N GLN A 45 -4.98 -9.19 3.10
CA GLN A 45 -5.82 -10.36 2.90
C GLN A 45 -6.74 -10.68 4.09
N GLY A 46 -6.35 -10.31 5.31
CA GLY A 46 -7.19 -10.51 6.49
C GLY A 46 -8.50 -9.74 6.39
N PHE A 47 -8.46 -8.54 5.78
CA PHE A 47 -9.63 -7.74 5.47
C PHE A 47 -10.30 -8.27 4.19
N GLU A 48 -9.55 -8.45 3.11
CA GLU A 48 -10.14 -8.77 1.79
C GLU A 48 -10.68 -10.19 1.65
N HIS A 49 -10.19 -11.15 2.44
CA HIS A 49 -10.52 -12.58 2.27
C HIS A 49 -10.96 -13.25 3.57
N GLY A 50 -10.94 -12.50 4.68
CA GLY A 50 -11.28 -12.97 6.02
C GLY A 50 -10.07 -13.55 6.77
N PRO A 51 -9.93 -13.25 8.09
CA PRO A 51 -8.72 -13.53 8.85
C PRO A 51 -8.42 -15.03 8.99
N ALA A 52 -9.45 -15.86 9.17
CA ALA A 52 -9.25 -17.30 9.30
C ALA A 52 -8.76 -17.94 8.00
N ARG A 53 -9.33 -17.53 6.85
CA ARG A 53 -8.90 -18.02 5.55
C ARG A 53 -7.45 -17.63 5.25
N SER A 54 -7.02 -16.47 5.73
CA SER A 54 -5.68 -15.94 5.50
C SER A 54 -4.62 -16.48 6.46
N PHE A 55 -4.95 -16.61 7.75
CA PHE A 55 -3.94 -16.78 8.80
C PHE A 55 -4.05 -18.10 9.58
N ALA A 56 -5.10 -18.91 9.39
CA ALA A 56 -5.24 -20.17 10.14
C ALA A 56 -4.08 -21.15 9.92
N VAL A 57 -3.48 -21.15 8.73
CA VAL A 57 -2.31 -21.98 8.39
C VAL A 57 -1.00 -21.49 9.01
N ASN A 58 -0.98 -20.26 9.52
CA ASN A 58 0.15 -19.64 10.20
C ASN A 58 -0.36 -18.81 11.39
N PRO A 59 -0.66 -19.44 12.55
CA PRO A 59 -1.29 -18.77 13.69
C PRO A 59 -0.62 -17.47 14.17
N PRO A 60 0.72 -17.30 14.14
CA PRO A 60 1.34 -16.00 14.41
C PRO A 60 0.81 -14.85 13.54
N GLY A 61 0.35 -15.13 12.32
CA GLY A 61 -0.19 -14.14 11.38
C GLY A 61 -1.49 -13.47 11.83
N TYR A 62 -2.16 -13.96 12.87
CA TYR A 62 -3.29 -13.25 13.49
C TYR A 62 -2.85 -12.02 14.29
N ASP A 63 -1.59 -11.96 14.74
CA ASP A 63 -1.03 -10.80 15.42
C ASP A 63 -0.49 -9.81 14.36
N PRO A 64 -1.00 -8.57 14.28
CA PRO A 64 -0.45 -7.56 13.37
C PRO A 64 1.05 -7.31 13.57
N ASN A 65 1.58 -7.44 14.80
CA ASN A 65 3.00 -7.22 15.09
C ASN A 65 3.91 -8.21 14.34
N TYR A 66 3.46 -9.45 14.16
CA TYR A 66 4.19 -10.48 13.45
C TYR A 66 4.59 -10.04 12.03
N HIS A 67 3.72 -9.28 11.34
CA HIS A 67 3.99 -8.86 9.97
C HIS A 67 5.04 -7.75 9.88
N PHE A 68 5.18 -6.92 10.91
CA PHE A 68 6.29 -5.96 11.00
C PHE A 68 7.62 -6.70 11.15
N GLU A 69 7.69 -7.62 12.11
CA GLU A 69 8.89 -8.44 12.36
C GLU A 69 9.28 -9.23 11.12
N LEU A 70 8.31 -9.87 10.46
CA LEU A 70 8.53 -10.59 9.21
C LEU A 70 9.09 -9.69 8.10
N ALA A 71 8.54 -8.48 7.91
CA ALA A 71 9.04 -7.54 6.90
C ALA A 71 10.48 -7.11 7.17
N ILE A 72 10.82 -6.85 8.43
CA ILE A 72 12.15 -6.43 8.87
C ILE A 72 13.15 -7.58 8.68
N GLU A 73 12.84 -8.77 9.19
CA GLU A 73 13.70 -9.96 9.10
C GLU A 73 13.93 -10.41 7.65
N ALA A 74 12.89 -10.36 6.82
CA ALA A 74 13.01 -10.65 5.40
C ALA A 74 13.84 -9.60 4.63
N GLY A 75 14.07 -8.43 5.23
CA GLY A 75 14.75 -7.30 4.60
C GLY A 75 13.91 -6.66 3.50
N CYS A 76 12.59 -6.57 3.68
CA CYS A 76 11.71 -5.87 2.75
C CYS A 76 12.03 -4.36 2.72
N ASN A 77 11.82 -3.75 1.56
CA ASN A 77 11.91 -2.29 1.40
C ASN A 77 10.78 -1.56 2.16
N ALA A 78 9.61 -2.20 2.27
CA ALA A 78 8.46 -1.64 2.96
C ALA A 78 7.46 -2.72 3.40
N TYR A 79 6.60 -2.35 4.34
CA TYR A 79 5.42 -3.10 4.76
C TYR A 79 4.16 -2.31 4.38
N ALA A 80 3.20 -2.95 3.70
CA ALA A 80 1.95 -2.35 3.27
C ALA A 80 0.76 -3.06 3.89
N ALA A 81 -0.14 -2.33 4.57
CA ALA A 81 -1.31 -2.93 5.21
C ALA A 81 -2.45 -1.92 5.45
N PRO A 82 -3.68 -2.40 5.76
CA PRO A 82 -4.79 -1.56 6.18
C PRO A 82 -4.53 -0.87 7.53
N LEU A 83 -5.33 0.15 7.82
CA LEU A 83 -5.17 1.03 8.99
C LEU A 83 -4.99 0.26 10.31
N GLY A 84 -5.93 -0.62 10.66
CA GLY A 84 -5.89 -1.32 11.95
C GLY A 84 -4.64 -2.20 12.14
N PHE A 85 -4.11 -2.79 11.06
CA PHE A 85 -2.88 -3.58 11.13
C PHE A 85 -1.66 -2.70 11.39
N LEU A 86 -1.57 -1.55 10.71
CA LEU A 86 -0.47 -0.62 10.95
C LEU A 86 -0.57 0.03 12.35
N GLU A 87 -1.76 0.45 12.77
CA GLU A 87 -1.98 1.11 14.07
C GLU A 87 -1.58 0.24 15.26
N ALA A 88 -1.72 -1.08 15.15
CA ALA A 88 -1.43 -2.01 16.22
C ALA A 88 0.05 -2.03 16.66
N ALA A 89 0.99 -1.68 15.77
CA ALA A 89 2.42 -1.78 16.06
C ALA A 89 3.32 -0.72 15.41
N ALA A 90 2.81 0.22 14.61
CA ALA A 90 3.63 1.25 13.95
C ALA A 90 4.50 2.06 14.92
N GLY A 91 3.97 2.39 16.11
CA GLY A 91 4.73 3.11 17.13
C GLY A 91 5.89 2.29 17.74
N ARG A 92 5.76 0.95 17.78
CA ARG A 92 6.81 0.04 18.27
C ARG A 92 7.97 -0.05 17.29
N HIS A 93 7.66 -0.09 15.99
CA HIS A 93 8.62 -0.27 14.89
C HIS A 93 8.99 1.05 14.18
N ALA A 94 8.91 2.17 14.90
CA ALA A 94 9.06 3.50 14.32
C ALA A 94 10.45 3.66 13.68
N GLY A 95 10.46 3.81 12.35
CA GLY A 95 11.69 3.99 11.57
C GLY A 95 12.44 2.71 11.20
N GLU A 96 11.98 1.55 11.64
CA GLU A 96 12.63 0.25 11.36
C GLU A 96 12.32 -0.24 9.94
N VAL A 97 11.09 -0.01 9.47
CA VAL A 97 10.65 -0.35 8.11
C VAL A 97 9.72 0.75 7.56
N PRO A 98 9.90 1.20 6.31
CA PRO A 98 8.95 2.11 5.68
C PRO A 98 7.55 1.50 5.58
N LEU A 99 6.54 2.29 5.95
CA LEU A 99 5.13 1.86 5.92
C LEU A 99 4.37 2.48 4.74
N ILE A 100 3.48 1.68 4.16
CA ILE A 100 2.53 2.07 3.11
C ILE A 100 1.11 1.82 3.61
N LEU A 101 0.35 2.87 3.87
CA LEU A 101 -1.04 2.72 4.31
C LEU A 101 -1.96 2.42 3.13
N LYS A 102 -2.61 1.26 3.14
CA LYS A 102 -3.67 0.91 2.21
C LYS A 102 -4.96 1.64 2.61
N LEU A 103 -5.41 2.59 1.78
CA LEU A 103 -6.50 3.51 2.09
C LEU A 103 -7.90 2.94 1.85
N ASN A 104 -8.00 1.89 1.03
CA ASN A 104 -9.27 1.22 0.75
C ASN A 104 -9.13 -0.30 0.80
N SER A 105 -10.22 -0.97 1.08
CA SER A 105 -10.25 -2.43 1.17
C SER A 105 -11.54 -2.95 0.57
N HIS A 106 -11.43 -4.04 -0.16
CA HIS A 106 -12.59 -4.85 -0.53
C HIS A 106 -12.89 -5.86 0.58
N ASP A 107 -14.06 -6.46 0.55
CA ASP A 107 -14.45 -7.54 1.45
C ASP A 107 -15.24 -8.61 0.68
N VAL A 108 -15.53 -9.73 1.33
CA VAL A 108 -16.24 -10.87 0.73
C VAL A 108 -17.61 -11.10 1.40
N LEU A 109 -18.19 -10.06 2.01
CA LEU A 109 -19.48 -10.17 2.69
C LEU A 109 -20.64 -10.31 1.70
N HIS A 110 -20.46 -9.82 0.47
CA HIS A 110 -21.43 -9.88 -0.61
C HIS A 110 -20.83 -10.48 -1.89
N ASP A 111 -21.65 -11.20 -2.66
CA ASP A 111 -21.27 -11.69 -3.98
C ASP A 111 -21.50 -10.55 -4.99
N GLU A 112 -20.41 -9.97 -5.50
CA GLU A 112 -20.44 -8.77 -6.32
C GLU A 112 -19.78 -9.00 -7.67
N LYS A 113 -20.53 -8.73 -8.75
CA LYS A 113 -19.99 -8.76 -10.12
C LYS A 113 -19.14 -7.53 -10.44
N ASP A 114 -19.45 -6.41 -9.79
CA ASP A 114 -18.80 -5.12 -9.98
C ASP A 114 -18.30 -4.62 -8.62
N PRO A 115 -17.13 -5.10 -8.17
CA PRO A 115 -16.63 -4.77 -6.84
C PRO A 115 -16.27 -3.30 -6.74
N MET A 116 -16.47 -2.73 -5.55
CA MET A 116 -16.06 -1.38 -5.20
C MET A 116 -15.47 -1.36 -3.78
N PRO A 117 -14.14 -1.26 -3.62
CA PRO A 117 -13.53 -1.19 -2.31
C PRO A 117 -14.00 0.04 -1.53
N ALA A 118 -14.30 -0.13 -0.25
CA ALA A 118 -14.61 0.98 0.64
C ALA A 118 -13.33 1.74 1.01
N VAL A 119 -13.40 3.07 1.05
CA VAL A 119 -12.32 3.89 1.64
C VAL A 119 -12.40 3.77 3.16
N THR A 120 -11.39 3.15 3.76
CA THR A 120 -11.36 2.78 5.19
C THR A 120 -10.32 3.56 5.99
N ALA A 121 -9.50 4.39 5.33
CA ALA A 121 -8.52 5.25 5.98
C ALA A 121 -8.31 6.56 5.22
N SER A 122 -7.60 7.50 5.85
CA SER A 122 -7.30 8.82 5.29
C SER A 122 -5.81 9.08 5.12
N VAL A 123 -5.45 10.09 4.32
CA VAL A 123 -4.07 10.59 4.23
C VAL A 123 -3.58 11.08 5.60
N LYS A 124 -4.46 11.67 6.41
CA LYS A 124 -4.15 12.10 7.78
C LYS A 124 -3.73 10.92 8.66
N ASP A 125 -4.32 9.74 8.48
CA ASP A 125 -3.91 8.54 9.21
C ASP A 125 -2.51 8.08 8.79
N ALA A 126 -2.20 8.11 7.48
CA ALA A 126 -0.87 7.79 6.99
C ALA A 126 0.19 8.73 7.59
N LEU A 127 -0.10 10.02 7.66
CA LEU A 127 0.79 11.02 8.27
C LEU A 127 0.97 10.77 9.78
N ARG A 128 -0.13 10.52 10.50
CA ARG A 128 -0.12 10.22 11.93
C ARG A 128 0.72 8.98 12.25
N LEU A 129 0.71 7.97 11.38
CA LEU A 129 1.47 6.73 11.53
C LEU A 129 2.91 6.81 11.00
N GLY A 130 3.33 7.96 10.45
CA GLY A 130 4.67 8.11 9.88
C GLY A 130 4.89 7.29 8.61
N CYS A 131 3.84 6.95 7.87
CA CYS A 131 3.95 6.26 6.59
C CYS A 131 4.71 7.11 5.57
N VAL A 132 5.44 6.45 4.68
CA VAL A 132 6.14 7.10 3.56
C VAL A 132 5.28 7.16 2.30
N ALA A 133 4.24 6.32 2.25
CA ALA A 133 3.36 6.22 1.11
C ALA A 133 1.94 5.86 1.54
N THR A 134 1.01 6.15 0.64
CA THR A 134 -0.34 5.59 0.65
C THR A 134 -0.47 4.63 -0.50
N GLY A 135 -1.47 3.76 -0.46
CA GLY A 135 -1.91 3.13 -1.68
C GLY A 135 -3.38 2.78 -1.71
N PHE A 136 -3.84 2.48 -2.93
CA PHE A 136 -5.25 2.40 -3.26
C PHE A 136 -5.48 1.32 -4.32
N THR A 137 -6.50 0.49 -4.12
CA THR A 137 -6.96 -0.49 -5.10
C THR A 137 -7.96 0.15 -6.06
N ILE A 138 -7.83 -0.12 -7.35
CA ILE A 138 -8.84 0.15 -8.37
C ILE A 138 -9.20 -1.13 -9.13
N TYR A 139 -10.45 -1.22 -9.58
CA TYR A 139 -10.93 -2.28 -10.46
C TYR A 139 -11.45 -1.68 -11.77
N PRO A 140 -10.60 -1.54 -12.81
CA PRO A 140 -10.97 -0.87 -14.06
C PRO A 140 -12.13 -1.52 -14.84
N GLY A 141 -12.40 -2.81 -14.63
CA GLY A 141 -13.51 -3.52 -15.28
C GLY A 141 -14.84 -3.41 -14.55
N SER A 142 -14.87 -2.79 -13.36
CA SER A 142 -16.07 -2.60 -12.56
C SER A 142 -16.92 -1.49 -13.16
N ALA A 143 -18.24 -1.62 -13.09
CA ALA A 143 -19.18 -0.53 -13.39
C ALA A 143 -18.89 0.73 -12.55
N HIS A 144 -18.21 0.59 -11.41
CA HIS A 144 -17.81 1.67 -10.51
C HIS A 144 -16.41 2.25 -10.79
N ALA A 145 -15.75 1.87 -11.89
CA ALA A 145 -14.37 2.29 -12.18
C ALA A 145 -14.16 3.81 -12.19
N GLN A 146 -15.09 4.58 -12.76
CA GLN A 146 -14.99 6.03 -12.79
C GLN A 146 -15.04 6.65 -11.38
N GLU A 147 -15.85 6.09 -10.49
CA GLU A 147 -15.93 6.53 -9.10
C GLU A 147 -14.63 6.27 -8.35
N MET A 148 -14.07 5.08 -8.50
CA MET A 148 -12.75 4.73 -7.95
C MET A 148 -11.64 5.65 -8.48
N TYR A 149 -11.68 6.06 -9.75
CA TYR A 149 -10.71 6.99 -10.31
C TYR A 149 -10.83 8.40 -9.71
N MET A 150 -12.06 8.87 -9.47
CA MET A 150 -12.28 10.16 -8.82
C MET A 150 -11.80 10.13 -7.36
N GLN A 151 -12.05 9.05 -6.62
CA GLN A 151 -11.54 8.84 -5.27
C GLN A 151 -10.00 8.79 -5.26
N LEU A 152 -9.40 8.00 -6.15
CA LEU A 152 -7.95 7.93 -6.31
C LEU A 152 -7.36 9.31 -6.64
N ARG A 153 -7.95 10.06 -7.57
CA ARG A 153 -7.49 11.40 -7.94
C ARG A 153 -7.43 12.31 -6.71
N ALA A 154 -8.50 12.37 -5.93
CA ALA A 154 -8.57 13.22 -4.74
C ALA A 154 -7.54 12.82 -3.68
N LEU A 155 -7.46 11.52 -3.35
CA LEU A 155 -6.53 11.01 -2.33
C LEU A 155 -5.07 11.10 -2.77
N ALA A 156 -4.78 10.89 -4.05
CA ALA A 156 -3.44 11.03 -4.59
C ALA A 156 -2.97 12.49 -4.59
N GLU A 157 -3.86 13.42 -4.93
CA GLU A 157 -3.60 14.87 -4.84
C GLU A 157 -3.27 15.28 -3.40
N GLU A 158 -4.11 14.86 -2.44
CA GLU A 158 -3.88 15.13 -1.02
C GLU A 158 -2.57 14.49 -0.51
N ALA A 159 -2.35 13.20 -0.76
CA ALA A 159 -1.16 12.47 -0.33
C ALA A 159 0.12 13.12 -0.87
N LYS A 160 0.15 13.44 -2.16
CA LYS A 160 1.28 14.11 -2.79
C LYS A 160 1.47 15.51 -2.22
N SER A 161 0.41 16.28 -1.96
CA SER A 161 0.54 17.62 -1.35
C SER A 161 1.25 17.59 0.01
N HIS A 162 1.17 16.46 0.73
CA HIS A 162 1.87 16.21 1.99
C HIS A 162 3.20 15.45 1.85
N GLY A 163 3.67 15.23 0.62
CA GLY A 163 4.95 14.58 0.34
C GLY A 163 4.93 13.06 0.46
N LEU A 164 3.78 12.41 0.52
CA LEU A 164 3.69 10.96 0.48
C LEU A 164 3.84 10.45 -0.96
N ALA A 165 4.42 9.26 -1.12
CA ALA A 165 4.30 8.52 -2.37
C ALA A 165 2.91 7.87 -2.50
N VAL A 166 2.49 7.57 -3.72
CA VAL A 166 1.19 6.95 -4.01
C VAL A 166 1.43 5.66 -4.79
N VAL A 167 0.91 4.55 -4.26
CA VAL A 167 0.93 3.23 -4.89
C VAL A 167 -0.49 2.89 -5.35
N VAL A 168 -0.65 2.50 -6.61
CA VAL A 168 -1.96 2.09 -7.16
C VAL A 168 -1.91 0.60 -7.46
N TRP A 169 -2.78 -0.18 -6.81
CA TRP A 169 -3.01 -1.58 -7.16
C TRP A 169 -4.18 -1.65 -8.13
N SER A 170 -3.90 -1.96 -9.39
CA SER A 170 -4.93 -2.04 -10.44
C SER A 170 -5.17 -3.49 -10.81
N TYR A 171 -6.39 -3.99 -10.57
CA TYR A 171 -6.75 -5.36 -10.94
C TYR A 171 -7.86 -5.37 -11.99
N PRO A 172 -7.72 -6.12 -13.08
CA PRO A 172 -8.75 -6.24 -14.12
C PRO A 172 -9.91 -7.10 -13.59
N ARG A 173 -10.79 -6.49 -12.79
CA ARG A 173 -12.00 -7.11 -12.23
C ARG A 173 -13.23 -6.27 -12.55
N GLY A 174 -14.36 -6.96 -12.71
CA GLY A 174 -15.68 -6.38 -12.91
C GLY A 174 -16.42 -6.96 -14.11
N SER A 175 -17.70 -6.64 -14.25
CA SER A 175 -18.58 -7.28 -15.24
C SER A 175 -18.27 -6.88 -16.68
N ALA A 176 -17.53 -5.80 -16.90
CA ALA A 176 -17.11 -5.36 -18.23
C ALA A 176 -15.97 -6.22 -18.82
N LEU A 177 -15.37 -7.12 -18.04
CA LEU A 177 -14.25 -7.96 -18.46
C LEU A 177 -14.69 -9.40 -18.73
N SER A 178 -14.17 -9.95 -19.81
CA SER A 178 -14.36 -11.36 -20.12
C SER A 178 -13.49 -12.24 -19.21
N LYS A 179 -13.75 -13.55 -19.15
CA LYS A 179 -12.85 -14.49 -18.45
C LYS A 179 -11.46 -14.59 -19.10
N GLU A 180 -11.32 -14.22 -20.36
CA GLU A 180 -10.07 -14.26 -21.11
C GLU A 180 -9.21 -13.00 -20.89
N GLY A 181 -9.81 -11.95 -20.30
CA GLY A 181 -9.25 -10.60 -20.24
C GLY A 181 -9.87 -9.68 -21.27
#